data_AF-A0A815TIH0-F1
#
_entry.id   AF-A0A815TIH0-F1
#
_cell.length_a   1.000
_cell.length_b   1.000
_cell.length_c   1.000
_cell.angle_alpha   90.00
_cell.angle_beta   90.00
_cell.angle_gamma   90.00
#
_symmetry.space_group_name_H-M   'P 1'
#
loop_
_entity.id
_entity.type
_entity.pdbx_description
1 polymer ?
#
loop_
_entity_poly.entity_id
_entity_poly.type
_entity_poly.pdbx_seq_one_letter_code
_entity_poly.pdbx_strand_id
1 'polypeptide(L)'
;RYTAKKSKEDNQIYICEHRDIKGLFWEKLELHHFPSDVQDLSISIASMFYDDKVILIADPNHLSGVNREAFVDQQEWSLYEHVDTQQRFVKEFIFDDDDDDDDEEENDNNNQLNNTNNNEDRKRSILTITCHAARRSNYFYWNGYCLILLITLLSFCIFAISPHLTGNRIQISCTLLLTSITFRWVVNRSLPTISYLTSMDIYAILCIFILIILCIWHAIIGFLIFKNTSDSVVTSKMWFTSLDRYAFCISMSIFIGIHVIFLIWLIFVPLKHRKNMANKDIQYGLSIVEKKRNRKSKWSKEQRKKSSAYTPVPILDTNVI
;
A
#
# COMPACT_ATOMS: atom_id res chain seq x y z
N ARG A 1 18.14 -26.31 18.64
CA ARG A 1 18.25 -27.80 18.70
C ARG A 1 17.90 -28.33 17.32
N TYR A 2 18.74 -29.16 16.72
CA TYR A 2 18.49 -29.73 15.40
C TYR A 2 17.90 -31.14 15.53
N THR A 3 16.99 -31.49 14.62
CA THR A 3 16.55 -32.89 14.47
C THR A 3 16.79 -33.32 13.04
N ALA A 4 17.56 -34.39 12.86
CA ALA A 4 17.83 -34.97 11.54
C ALA A 4 17.05 -36.29 11.41
N LYS A 5 16.38 -36.49 10.27
CA LYS A 5 15.67 -37.72 9.92
C LYS A 5 15.98 -38.08 8.48
N LYS A 6 16.40 -39.32 8.23
CA LYS A 6 16.53 -39.86 6.88
C LYS A 6 15.20 -40.47 6.45
N SER A 7 14.63 -39.98 5.34
CA SER A 7 13.44 -40.60 4.75
C SER A 7 13.84 -41.90 4.05
N LYS A 8 13.11 -42.98 4.34
CA LYS A 8 13.28 -44.27 3.65
C LYS A 8 12.62 -44.28 2.28
N GLU A 9 11.67 -43.37 2.03
CA GLU A 9 10.89 -43.34 0.78
C GLU A 9 11.68 -42.63 -0.34
N ASP A 10 12.34 -41.52 -0.01
CA ASP A 10 12.99 -40.66 -1.02
C ASP A 10 14.53 -40.66 -0.92
N ASN A 11 15.10 -41.43 0.03
CA ASN A 11 16.53 -41.47 0.37
C ASN A 11 17.15 -40.07 0.69
N GLN A 12 16.31 -39.09 1.02
CA GLN A 12 16.72 -37.74 1.40
C GLN A 12 16.92 -37.61 2.91
N ILE A 13 17.82 -36.71 3.32
CA ILE A 13 18.06 -36.34 4.72
C ILE A 13 17.36 -35.02 5.00
N TYR A 14 16.44 -35.03 5.96
CA TYR A 14 15.74 -33.83 6.42
C TYR A 14 16.37 -33.36 7.72
N ILE A 15 16.80 -32.11 7.76
CA ILE A 15 17.25 -31.44 8.97
C ILE A 15 16.23 -30.37 9.30
N CYS A 16 15.68 -30.43 10.51
CA CYS A 16 14.75 -29.43 11.02
C CYS A 16 15.45 -28.62 12.11
N GLU A 17 15.46 -27.31 11.91
CA GLU A 17 15.92 -26.31 12.85
C GLU A 17 14.79 -25.33 13.16
N HIS A 18 14.69 -24.92 14.42
CA HIS A 18 13.82 -23.84 14.85
C HIS A 18 14.67 -22.76 15.53
N ARG A 19 14.48 -21.51 15.09
CA ARG A 19 15.15 -20.32 15.64
C ARG A 19 14.13 -19.23 15.85
N ASP A 20 14.25 -18.57 16.99
CA ASP A 20 13.56 -17.31 17.28
C ASP A 20 14.51 -16.16 16.96
N ILE A 21 14.09 -15.26 16.08
CA ILE A 21 14.87 -14.10 15.66
C ILE A 21 14.08 -12.85 16.04
N LYS A 22 14.77 -11.88 16.64
CA LYS A 22 14.25 -10.55 16.91
C LYS A 22 15.10 -9.54 16.14
N GLY A 23 14.46 -8.63 15.43
CA GLY A 23 15.12 -7.61 14.62
C GLY A 23 14.19 -6.45 14.36
N LEU A 24 14.79 -5.35 13.91
CA LEU A 24 14.07 -4.17 13.42
C LEU A 24 14.19 -4.16 11.90
N PHE A 25 13.05 -4.04 11.24
CA PHE A 25 12.95 -4.01 9.79
C PHE A 25 12.38 -2.66 9.37
N TRP A 26 12.95 -2.09 8.32
CA TRP A 26 12.56 -0.79 7.81
C TRP A 26 12.00 -0.97 6.40
N GLU A 27 10.84 -0.38 6.15
CA GLU A 27 10.20 -0.38 4.84
C GLU A 27 9.60 0.99 4.56
N LYS A 28 9.67 1.42 3.30
CA LYS A 28 9.08 2.68 2.87
C LYS A 28 7.61 2.44 2.56
N LEU A 29 6.73 3.19 3.23
CA LEU A 29 5.29 3.10 2.98
C LEU A 29 4.91 3.75 1.64
N GLU A 30 3.99 3.12 0.92
CA GLU A 30 3.47 3.60 -0.35
C GLU A 30 2.12 4.32 -0.13
N LEU A 31 2.10 5.65 -0.29
CA LEU A 31 0.98 6.51 0.14
C LEU A 31 0.10 7.00 -1.02
N HIS A 32 0.19 6.43 -2.22
CA HIS A 32 -0.61 6.84 -3.38
C HIS A 32 -2.12 6.86 -3.07
N HIS A 33 -2.60 5.83 -2.38
CA HIS A 33 -4.01 5.63 -2.05
C HIS A 33 -4.38 6.12 -0.63
N PHE A 34 -3.51 6.91 -0.01
CA PHE A 34 -3.76 7.48 1.30
C PHE A 34 -5.10 8.26 1.31
N PRO A 35 -5.98 8.07 2.31
CA PRO A 35 -5.77 7.38 3.60
C PRO A 35 -6.16 5.89 3.61
N SER A 36 -6.71 5.35 2.53
CA SER A 36 -7.23 3.98 2.48
C SER A 36 -6.22 2.99 1.88
N ASP A 37 -4.93 3.26 2.14
CA ASP A 37 -3.80 2.46 1.72
C ASP A 37 -3.75 1.09 2.44
N VAL A 38 -3.23 0.11 1.72
CA VAL A 38 -2.79 -1.18 2.26
C VAL A 38 -1.28 -1.23 2.04
N GLN A 39 -0.56 -1.47 3.12
CA GLN A 39 0.90 -1.54 3.15
C GLN A 39 1.32 -3.00 3.15
N ASP A 40 2.24 -3.30 2.25
CA ASP A 40 2.92 -4.57 2.17
C ASP A 40 4.15 -4.47 3.06
N LEU A 41 4.23 -5.33 4.06
CA LEU A 41 5.30 -5.39 5.04
C LEU A 41 6.11 -6.67 4.80
N SER A 42 7.28 -6.54 4.19
CA SER A 42 8.05 -7.64 3.62
C SER A 42 9.38 -7.88 4.33
N ILE A 43 9.69 -9.15 4.58
CA ILE A 43 10.99 -9.60 5.07
C ILE A 43 11.59 -10.53 4.02
N SER A 44 12.82 -10.23 3.60
CA SER A 44 13.56 -11.05 2.63
C SER A 44 14.69 -11.81 3.32
N ILE A 45 14.73 -13.12 3.10
CA ILE A 45 15.80 -14.01 3.57
C ILE A 45 16.59 -14.46 2.35
N ALA A 46 17.88 -14.14 2.30
CA ALA A 46 18.77 -14.50 1.20
C ALA A 46 19.75 -15.60 1.63
N SER A 47 20.06 -16.51 0.70
CA SER A 47 21.17 -17.45 0.86
C SER A 47 22.50 -16.76 0.51
N MET A 48 23.53 -17.01 1.32
CA MET A 48 24.91 -16.61 0.99
C MET A 48 25.52 -17.46 -0.12
N PHE A 49 24.96 -18.65 -0.37
CA PHE A 49 25.37 -19.52 -1.47
C PHE A 49 24.51 -19.28 -2.71
N TYR A 50 25.11 -19.49 -3.88
CA TYR A 50 24.42 -19.46 -5.16
C TYR A 50 23.39 -20.60 -5.30
N ASP A 51 22.52 -20.42 -6.29
CA ASP A 51 21.42 -21.31 -6.63
C ASP A 51 21.86 -22.71 -7.08
N ASP A 52 23.10 -22.87 -7.56
CA ASP A 52 23.72 -24.17 -7.82
C ASP A 52 23.89 -25.04 -6.56
N LYS A 53 24.04 -24.40 -5.39
CA LYS A 53 24.26 -25.07 -4.09
C LYS A 53 23.02 -25.04 -3.21
N VAL A 54 22.35 -23.90 -3.12
CA VAL A 54 21.25 -23.69 -2.15
C VAL A 54 20.10 -22.93 -2.79
N ILE A 55 18.92 -23.52 -2.69
CA ILE A 55 17.67 -22.93 -3.13
C ILE A 55 16.74 -22.81 -1.92
N LEU A 56 16.25 -21.60 -1.66
CA LEU A 56 15.29 -21.33 -0.59
C LEU A 56 13.87 -21.50 -1.13
N ILE A 57 13.10 -22.40 -0.53
CA ILE A 57 11.72 -22.70 -0.93
C ILE A 57 10.83 -22.60 0.31
N ALA A 58 9.63 -22.04 0.15
CA ALA A 58 8.62 -22.03 1.21
C ALA A 58 8.16 -23.47 1.56
N ASP A 59 7.87 -23.74 2.83
CA ASP A 59 7.42 -25.08 3.24
C ASP A 59 6.07 -25.42 2.57
N PRO A 60 5.98 -26.49 1.76
CA PRO A 60 4.72 -26.88 1.14
C PRO A 60 3.68 -27.35 2.17
N ASN A 61 4.11 -27.86 3.33
CA ASN A 61 3.25 -28.47 4.34
C ASN A 61 2.79 -27.49 5.43
N HIS A 62 3.53 -26.41 5.65
CA HIS A 62 3.22 -25.41 6.66
C HIS A 62 3.20 -24.01 6.05
N LEU A 63 2.10 -23.29 6.24
CA LEU A 63 1.97 -21.92 5.78
C LEU A 63 2.55 -20.98 6.83
N SER A 64 3.31 -19.98 6.38
CA SER A 64 3.73 -18.85 7.20
C SER A 64 2.51 -18.13 7.74
N GLY A 65 2.48 -17.81 9.02
CA GLY A 65 1.36 -17.11 9.67
C GLY A 65 1.83 -15.93 10.48
N VAL A 66 0.90 -15.04 10.81
CA VAL A 66 1.17 -13.81 11.57
C VAL A 66 0.32 -13.77 12.82
N ASN A 67 0.93 -13.37 13.95
CA ASN A 67 0.22 -13.20 15.21
C ASN A 67 -0.42 -11.80 15.29
N ARG A 68 -1.74 -11.74 15.12
CA ARG A 68 -2.51 -10.48 15.24
C ARG A 68 -2.62 -9.97 16.67
N GLU A 69 -2.57 -10.85 17.68
CA GLU A 69 -2.73 -10.48 19.09
C GLU A 69 -1.52 -9.70 19.62
N ALA A 70 -0.34 -9.96 19.07
CA ALA A 70 0.89 -9.27 19.42
C ALA A 70 1.08 -7.94 18.67
N PHE A 71 0.16 -7.55 17.79
CA PHE A 71 0.26 -6.32 17.02
C PHE A 71 -0.14 -5.11 17.86
N VAL A 72 0.78 -4.16 18.04
CA VAL A 72 0.62 -3.01 18.94
C VAL A 72 -0.30 -1.94 18.35
N ASP A 73 -0.17 -1.65 17.05
CA ASP A 73 -0.81 -0.50 16.40
C ASP A 73 -2.20 -0.82 15.80
N GLN A 74 -2.98 -1.67 16.47
CA GLN A 74 -4.33 -2.07 16.01
C GLN A 74 -5.32 -0.89 15.88
N GLN A 75 -5.03 0.23 16.55
CA GLN A 75 -5.82 1.47 16.48
C GLN A 75 -5.62 2.21 15.16
N GLU A 76 -4.45 2.09 14.54
CA GLU A 76 -4.13 2.73 13.26
C GLU A 76 -4.24 1.78 12.08
N TRP A 77 -3.94 0.50 12.31
CA TRP A 77 -3.82 -0.52 11.27
C TRP A 77 -4.67 -1.76 11.58
N SER A 78 -5.13 -2.42 10.52
CA SER A 78 -5.76 -3.74 10.59
C SER A 78 -4.94 -4.72 9.76
N LEU A 79 -4.43 -5.76 10.42
CA LEU A 79 -3.55 -6.76 9.84
C LEU A 79 -4.37 -7.90 9.21
N TYR A 80 -4.06 -8.22 7.95
CA TYR A 80 -4.61 -9.40 7.27
C TYR A 80 -3.95 -10.68 7.78
N GLU A 81 -4.66 -11.81 7.66
CA GLU A 81 -4.17 -13.11 8.15
C GLU A 81 -3.30 -13.84 7.12
N HIS A 82 -3.58 -13.63 5.84
CA HIS A 82 -2.78 -14.20 4.76
C HIS A 82 -1.37 -13.62 4.74
N VAL A 83 -0.42 -14.51 4.47
CA VAL A 83 0.99 -14.18 4.27
C VAL A 83 1.35 -14.65 2.88
N ASP A 84 1.80 -13.72 2.05
CA ASP A 84 2.28 -14.03 0.71
C ASP A 84 3.77 -14.41 0.82
N THR A 85 4.18 -15.46 0.10
CA THR A 85 5.58 -15.88 0.06
C THR A 85 6.02 -16.00 -1.40
N GLN A 86 7.10 -15.31 -1.73
CA GLN A 86 7.64 -15.25 -3.09
C GLN A 86 9.10 -15.68 -3.08
N GLN A 87 9.43 -16.60 -3.98
CA GLN A 87 10.82 -16.96 -4.24
C GLN A 87 11.35 -16.07 -5.38
N ARG A 88 12.52 -15.48 -5.17
CA ARG A 88 13.21 -14.63 -6.14
C ARG A 88 14.66 -15.10 -6.30
N PHE A 89 15.26 -14.73 -7.42
CA PHE A 89 16.66 -14.98 -7.72
C PHE A 89 17.32 -13.64 -8.06
N VAL A 90 18.39 -13.29 -7.36
CA VAL A 90 19.08 -12.02 -7.54
C VAL A 90 20.48 -12.27 -8.08
N LYS A 91 20.86 -11.53 -9.13
CA LYS A 91 22.22 -11.58 -9.71
C LYS A 91 23.23 -10.89 -8.81
N GLU A 92 24.49 -11.30 -8.91
CA GLU A 92 25.56 -10.89 -7.98
C GLU A 92 25.87 -9.39 -7.97
N PHE A 93 25.78 -8.69 -9.11
CA PHE A 93 26.09 -7.25 -9.23
C PHE A 93 25.30 -6.29 -8.32
N ILE A 94 24.35 -6.80 -7.52
CA ILE A 94 23.57 -6.03 -6.54
C ILE A 94 24.19 -6.09 -5.13
N PHE A 95 25.19 -6.96 -4.91
CA PHE A 95 25.87 -7.14 -3.61
C PHE A 95 27.31 -6.63 -3.57
N ASP A 96 27.83 -6.15 -4.70
CA ASP A 96 29.08 -5.38 -4.74
C ASP A 96 28.74 -3.94 -4.38
N ASP A 97 28.67 -3.65 -3.08
CA ASP A 97 28.80 -2.28 -2.60
C ASP A 97 30.28 -1.89 -2.75
N ASP A 98 30.55 -0.80 -3.47
CA ASP A 98 31.85 -0.18 -3.74
C ASP A 98 32.62 0.12 -2.43
N ASP A 99 33.34 -0.85 -1.88
CA ASP A 99 34.22 -0.70 -0.71
C ASP A 99 35.63 -1.31 -0.96
N ASP A 100 36.06 -1.41 -2.22
CA ASP A 100 37.46 -1.69 -2.59
C ASP A 100 38.07 -0.47 -3.31
N ASP A 101 38.17 0.65 -2.59
CA ASP A 101 39.28 1.58 -2.80
C ASP A 101 40.53 0.87 -2.25
N ASP A 102 41.29 0.16 -3.10
CA ASP A 102 42.73 -0.07 -2.90
C ASP A 102 43.39 -0.62 -4.19
N ASP A 103 44.33 0.21 -4.69
CA ASP A 103 45.51 -0.08 -5.52
C ASP A 103 45.35 -0.52 -6.99
N GLU A 104 45.43 0.49 -7.87
CA GLU A 104 45.93 0.35 -9.25
C GLU A 104 47.39 -0.14 -9.26
N GLU A 105 47.61 -1.44 -9.41
CA GLU A 105 48.86 -1.96 -9.98
C GLU A 105 48.62 -2.50 -11.40
N GLU A 106 49.03 -1.71 -12.39
CA GLU A 106 49.29 -2.19 -13.75
C GLU A 106 50.33 -3.30 -13.72
N ASN A 107 49.95 -4.51 -14.13
CA ASN A 107 50.88 -5.41 -14.79
C ASN A 107 50.18 -6.28 -15.84
N ASP A 108 50.61 -6.06 -17.08
CA ASP A 108 50.35 -6.89 -18.24
C ASP A 108 50.57 -8.38 -17.95
N ASN A 109 49.61 -9.23 -18.33
CA ASN A 109 49.90 -10.46 -19.06
C ASN A 109 48.64 -11.07 -19.70
N ASN A 110 48.70 -11.19 -21.02
CA ASN A 110 47.74 -11.85 -21.89
C ASN A 110 47.51 -13.32 -21.49
N ASN A 111 46.36 -13.63 -20.87
CA ASN A 111 45.65 -14.92 -21.01
C ASN A 111 44.27 -14.93 -20.29
N GLN A 112 43.42 -13.94 -20.53
CA GLN A 112 42.14 -13.86 -19.81
C GLN A 112 40.98 -13.41 -20.71
N LEU A 113 40.67 -14.21 -21.74
CA LEU A 113 39.47 -14.00 -22.57
C LEU A 113 38.58 -15.24 -22.70
N ASN A 114 38.51 -16.09 -21.67
CA ASN A 114 37.60 -17.25 -21.67
C ASN A 114 36.88 -17.51 -20.33
N ASN A 115 36.95 -16.61 -19.34
CA ASN A 115 36.34 -16.84 -18.02
C ASN A 115 35.39 -15.76 -17.50
N THR A 116 35.14 -14.70 -18.27
CA THR A 116 34.22 -13.62 -17.89
C THR A 116 32.75 -13.95 -18.15
N ASN A 117 32.44 -14.86 -19.07
CA ASN A 117 31.04 -15.19 -19.40
C ASN A 117 30.34 -16.14 -18.40
N ASN A 118 31.07 -16.79 -17.47
CA ASN A 118 30.50 -17.79 -16.57
C ASN A 118 30.03 -17.22 -15.21
N ASN A 119 30.51 -16.05 -14.81
CA ASN A 119 30.13 -15.43 -13.53
C ASN A 119 28.87 -14.55 -13.64
N GLU A 120 28.51 -14.08 -14.84
CA GLU A 120 27.37 -13.15 -15.04
C GLU A 120 25.97 -13.78 -14.85
N ASP A 121 25.90 -15.11 -14.72
CA ASP A 121 24.65 -15.86 -14.60
C ASP A 121 24.40 -16.49 -13.22
N ARG A 122 25.36 -16.37 -12.28
CA ARG A 122 25.17 -16.91 -10.93
C ARG A 122 24.14 -16.08 -10.18
N LYS A 123 23.18 -16.77 -9.55
CA LYS A 123 22.08 -16.12 -8.83
C LYS A 123 22.03 -16.61 -7.41
N ARG A 124 21.61 -15.74 -6.50
CA ARG A 124 21.35 -16.09 -5.10
C ARG A 124 19.84 -16.27 -4.92
N SER A 125 19.46 -17.33 -4.23
CA SER A 125 18.06 -17.59 -3.90
C SER A 125 17.62 -16.71 -2.73
N ILE A 126 16.51 -16.00 -2.90
CA ILE A 126 15.89 -15.13 -1.90
C ILE A 126 14.45 -15.58 -1.68
N LEU A 127 14.04 -15.68 -0.43
CA LEU A 127 12.66 -15.92 -0.03
C LEU A 127 12.11 -14.65 0.63
N THR A 128 11.14 -14.03 -0.02
CA THR A 128 10.43 -12.83 0.48
C THR A 128 9.10 -13.25 1.08
N ILE A 129 8.87 -12.87 2.33
CA ILE A 129 7.65 -13.15 3.09
C ILE A 129 6.98 -11.79 3.35
N THR A 130 5.77 -11.62 2.85
CA THR A 130 5.03 -10.36 2.90
C THR A 130 3.76 -10.53 3.72
N CYS A 131 3.57 -9.64 4.70
CA CYS A 131 2.31 -9.48 5.42
C CYS A 131 1.64 -8.18 5.02
N HIS A 132 0.31 -8.12 5.10
CA HIS A 132 -0.45 -6.98 4.59
C HIS A 132 -1.16 -6.26 5.74
N ALA A 133 -1.00 -4.94 5.83
CA ALA A 133 -1.62 -4.10 6.86
C ALA A 133 -2.44 -2.97 6.21
N ALA A 134 -3.74 -2.89 6.50
CA ALA A 134 -4.60 -1.81 5.99
C ALA A 134 -4.76 -0.68 7.01
N ARG A 135 -4.68 0.57 6.56
CA ARG A 135 -4.87 1.74 7.44
C ARG A 135 -6.35 1.95 7.79
N ARG A 136 -6.61 2.40 9.02
CA ARG A 136 -7.93 2.88 9.47
C ARG A 136 -8.13 4.33 9.06
N SER A 137 -8.73 4.52 7.88
CA SER A 137 -8.87 5.81 7.20
C SER A 137 -9.97 6.75 7.71
N ASN A 138 -10.86 6.31 8.59
CA ASN A 138 -12.07 7.05 8.98
C ASN A 138 -11.79 8.47 9.49
N TYR A 139 -10.72 8.64 10.27
CA TYR A 139 -10.31 9.95 10.78
C TYR A 139 -10.02 10.95 9.65
N PHE A 140 -9.29 10.53 8.62
CA PHE A 140 -8.90 11.37 7.50
C PHE A 140 -10.07 11.70 6.57
N TYR A 141 -11.10 10.86 6.50
CA TYR A 141 -12.33 11.20 5.78
C TYR A 141 -13.09 12.35 6.44
N TRP A 142 -13.26 12.31 7.75
CA TRP A 142 -13.96 13.37 8.49
C TRP A 142 -13.12 14.64 8.64
N ASN A 143 -11.88 14.53 9.10
CA ASN A 143 -11.07 15.70 9.37
C ASN A 143 -10.31 16.20 8.15
N GLY A 144 -10.12 15.38 7.12
CA GLY A 144 -9.43 15.78 5.90
C GLY A 144 -10.40 16.20 4.81
N TYR A 145 -11.05 15.20 4.19
CA TYR A 145 -11.91 15.42 3.03
C TYR A 145 -13.15 16.28 3.35
N CYS A 146 -13.85 16.00 4.45
CA CYS A 146 -15.06 16.74 4.81
C CYS A 146 -14.74 18.22 5.12
N LEU A 147 -13.63 18.53 5.81
CA LEU A 147 -13.27 19.92 6.09
C LEU A 147 -12.94 20.72 4.83
N ILE A 148 -12.21 20.15 3.87
CA ILE A 148 -11.92 20.80 2.58
C ILE A 148 -13.21 21.00 1.78
N LEU A 149 -14.10 20.00 1.77
CA LEU A 149 -15.42 20.10 1.14
C LEU A 149 -16.23 21.25 1.75
N LEU A 150 -16.25 21.38 3.08
CA LEU A 150 -16.99 22.45 3.75
C LEU A 150 -16.41 23.85 3.44
N ILE A 151 -15.08 23.99 3.43
CA ILE A 151 -14.41 25.25 3.06
C ILE A 151 -14.76 25.65 1.62
N THR A 152 -14.76 24.70 0.70
CA THR A 152 -15.13 24.99 -0.71
C THR A 152 -16.61 25.24 -0.89
N LEU A 153 -17.50 24.59 -0.13
CA LEU A 153 -18.93 24.87 -0.13
C LEU A 153 -19.23 26.32 0.30
N LEU A 154 -18.47 26.88 1.25
CA LEU A 154 -18.62 28.28 1.69
C LEU A 154 -18.34 29.29 0.56
N SER A 155 -17.57 28.91 -0.47
CA SER A 155 -17.33 29.80 -1.62
C SER A 155 -18.61 30.14 -2.38
N PHE A 156 -19.61 29.24 -2.36
CA PHE A 156 -20.89 29.49 -3.00
C PHE A 156 -21.76 30.49 -2.24
N CYS A 157 -21.52 30.69 -0.93
CA CYS A 157 -22.19 31.73 -0.16
C CYS A 157 -21.83 33.15 -0.64
N ILE A 158 -20.71 33.33 -1.34
CA ILE A 158 -20.28 34.63 -1.88
C ILE A 158 -21.28 35.15 -2.93
N PHE A 159 -21.94 34.26 -3.68
CA PHE A 159 -22.96 34.64 -4.67
C PHE A 159 -24.20 35.27 -4.02
N ALA A 160 -24.43 35.08 -2.71
CA ALA A 160 -25.52 35.73 -1.99
C ALA A 160 -25.29 37.24 -1.77
N ILE A 161 -24.04 37.71 -1.83
CA ILE A 161 -23.70 39.13 -1.70
C ILE A 161 -23.99 39.81 -3.04
N SER A 162 -24.53 41.03 -3.09
CA SER A 162 -24.80 41.71 -4.38
C SER A 162 -23.53 41.87 -5.26
N PRO A 163 -23.63 41.68 -6.59
CA PRO A 163 -22.49 41.78 -7.51
C PRO A 163 -21.87 43.20 -7.57
N HIS A 164 -22.60 44.21 -7.10
CA HIS A 164 -22.10 45.59 -7.03
C HIS A 164 -21.10 45.82 -5.88
N LEU A 165 -21.09 44.96 -4.85
CA LEU A 165 -20.11 45.01 -3.76
C LEU A 165 -18.92 44.09 -4.05
N THR A 166 -18.26 44.33 -5.18
CA THR A 166 -17.12 43.54 -5.67
C THR A 166 -16.01 43.40 -4.63
N GLY A 167 -15.69 44.48 -3.91
CA GLY A 167 -14.63 44.49 -2.90
C GLY A 167 -14.84 43.41 -1.83
N ASN A 168 -16.06 43.30 -1.29
CA ASN A 168 -16.40 42.30 -0.27
C ASN A 168 -16.30 40.88 -0.83
N ARG A 169 -16.74 40.67 -2.09
CA ARG A 169 -16.67 39.36 -2.74
C ARG A 169 -15.22 38.89 -2.92
N ILE A 170 -14.36 39.75 -3.48
CA ILE A 170 -12.94 39.45 -3.69
C ILE A 170 -12.23 39.20 -2.35
N GLN A 171 -12.51 40.01 -1.34
CA GLN A 171 -11.92 39.83 -0.01
C GLN A 171 -12.25 38.44 0.57
N ILE A 172 -13.52 38.03 0.55
CA ILE A 172 -13.95 36.72 1.06
C ILE A 172 -13.38 35.57 0.21
N SER A 173 -13.34 35.73 -1.13
CA SER A 173 -12.73 34.72 -2.02
C SER A 173 -11.25 34.50 -1.70
N CYS A 174 -10.48 35.57 -1.52
CA CYS A 174 -9.06 35.49 -1.13
C CYS A 174 -8.89 34.87 0.25
N THR A 175 -9.76 35.20 1.21
CA THR A 175 -9.73 34.59 2.55
C THR A 175 -9.99 33.09 2.50
N LEU A 176 -10.98 32.62 1.72
CA LEU A 176 -11.24 31.19 1.55
C LEU A 176 -10.09 30.48 0.82
N LEU A 177 -9.48 31.12 -0.18
CA LEU A 177 -8.30 30.59 -0.86
C LEU A 177 -7.13 30.40 0.11
N LEU A 178 -6.83 31.41 0.92
CA LEU A 178 -5.79 31.32 1.94
C LEU A 178 -6.13 30.24 2.97
N THR A 179 -7.37 30.17 3.42
CA THR A 179 -7.84 29.15 4.37
C THR A 179 -7.63 27.74 3.81
N SER A 180 -7.95 27.51 2.55
CA SER A 180 -7.75 26.21 1.89
C SER A 180 -6.28 25.84 1.74
N ILE A 181 -5.41 26.80 1.41
CA ILE A 181 -3.96 26.58 1.30
C ILE A 181 -3.35 26.30 2.67
N THR A 182 -3.71 27.08 3.69
CA THR A 182 -3.27 26.87 5.08
C THR A 182 -3.73 25.51 5.59
N PHE A 183 -4.98 25.13 5.33
CA PHE A 183 -5.50 23.83 5.73
C PHE A 183 -4.72 22.68 5.08
N ARG A 184 -4.45 22.76 3.76
CA ARG A 184 -3.59 21.78 3.06
C ARG A 184 -2.23 21.67 3.72
N TRP A 185 -1.60 22.79 4.06
CA TRP A 185 -0.30 22.78 4.71
C TRP A 185 -0.33 22.12 6.11
N VAL A 186 -1.39 22.36 6.88
CA VAL A 186 -1.60 21.71 8.19
C VAL A 186 -1.77 20.20 8.06
N VAL A 187 -2.56 19.74 7.08
CA VAL A 187 -2.71 18.30 6.80
C VAL A 187 -1.37 17.68 6.43
N ASN A 188 -0.60 18.34 5.55
CA ASN A 188 0.65 17.80 5.04
C ASN A 188 1.75 17.71 6.10
N ARG A 189 1.60 18.36 7.26
CA ARG A 189 2.47 18.15 8.43
C ARG A 189 2.24 16.81 9.12
N SER A 190 1.06 16.21 8.93
CA SER A 190 0.73 14.89 9.48
C SER A 190 1.19 13.74 8.59
N LEU A 191 1.70 14.05 7.39
CA LEU A 191 2.16 13.08 6.40
C LEU A 191 3.66 13.27 6.15
N PRO A 192 4.42 12.18 5.94
CA PRO A 192 5.81 12.32 5.51
C PRO A 192 5.86 13.00 4.14
N THR A 193 6.87 13.84 3.93
CA THR A 193 7.08 14.53 2.65
C THR A 193 7.49 13.52 1.59
N ILE A 194 6.57 13.22 0.68
CA ILE A 194 6.78 12.31 -0.44
C ILE A 194 6.80 13.10 -1.76
N SER A 195 7.52 12.59 -2.76
CA SER A 195 7.70 13.28 -4.05
C SER A 195 6.47 13.23 -4.96
N TYR A 196 5.53 12.33 -4.70
CA TYR A 196 4.31 12.16 -5.47
C TYR A 196 3.08 12.65 -4.70
N LEU A 197 2.00 12.97 -5.42
CA LEU A 197 0.75 13.44 -4.83
C LEU A 197 -0.07 12.27 -4.29
N THR A 198 -0.53 12.38 -3.05
CA THR A 198 -1.51 11.45 -2.47
C THR A 198 -2.91 11.72 -3.03
N SER A 199 -3.82 10.75 -2.95
CA SER A 199 -5.24 10.96 -3.25
C SER A 199 -5.84 12.17 -2.49
N MET A 200 -5.42 12.38 -1.24
CA MET A 200 -5.87 13.50 -0.43
C MET A 200 -5.34 14.84 -0.98
N ASP A 201 -4.06 14.90 -1.37
CA ASP A 201 -3.46 16.09 -1.98
C ASP A 201 -4.12 16.45 -3.31
N ILE A 202 -4.41 15.44 -4.16
CA ILE A 202 -5.09 15.65 -5.44
C ILE A 202 -6.44 16.35 -5.22
N TYR A 203 -7.21 15.89 -4.23
CA TYR A 203 -8.49 16.51 -3.87
C TYR A 203 -8.33 17.93 -3.34
N ALA A 204 -7.35 18.17 -2.45
CA ALA A 204 -7.06 19.50 -1.92
C ALA A 204 -6.66 20.49 -3.03
N ILE A 205 -5.82 20.06 -3.98
CA ILE A 205 -5.40 20.87 -5.13
C ILE A 205 -6.58 21.15 -6.06
N LEU A 206 -7.43 20.15 -6.34
CA LEU A 206 -8.64 20.32 -7.13
C LEU A 206 -9.58 21.38 -6.51
N CYS A 207 -9.77 21.33 -5.20
CA CYS A 207 -10.56 22.30 -4.44
C CYS A 207 -9.98 23.72 -4.51
N ILE A 208 -8.65 23.86 -4.35
CA ILE A 208 -7.95 25.14 -4.51
C ILE A 208 -8.13 25.68 -5.93
N PHE A 209 -8.05 24.82 -6.95
CA PHE A 209 -8.25 25.22 -8.33
C PHE A 209 -9.68 25.74 -8.60
N ILE A 210 -10.71 25.08 -8.02
CA ILE A 210 -12.09 25.57 -8.07
C ILE A 210 -12.21 26.96 -7.42
N LEU A 211 -11.59 27.16 -6.25
CA LEU A 211 -11.59 28.47 -5.58
C LEU A 211 -10.92 29.57 -6.42
N ILE A 212 -9.84 29.24 -7.12
CA ILE A 212 -9.17 30.17 -8.05
C ILE A 212 -10.10 30.54 -9.21
N ILE A 213 -10.78 29.56 -9.82
CA ILE A 213 -11.74 29.83 -10.91
C ILE A 213 -12.87 30.75 -10.43
N LEU A 214 -13.43 30.49 -9.24
CA LEU A 214 -14.47 31.35 -8.65
C LEU A 214 -13.95 32.76 -8.32
N CYS A 215 -12.72 32.87 -7.82
CA CYS A 215 -12.09 34.16 -7.58
C CYS A 215 -11.90 34.96 -8.88
N ILE A 216 -11.47 34.30 -9.96
CA ILE A 216 -11.35 34.92 -11.29
C ILE A 216 -12.72 35.39 -11.79
N TRP A 217 -13.78 34.59 -11.62
CA TRP A 217 -15.14 35.00 -11.97
C TRP A 217 -15.56 36.29 -11.25
N HIS A 218 -15.38 36.35 -9.93
CA HIS A 218 -15.71 37.55 -9.15
C HIS A 218 -14.89 38.77 -9.57
N ALA A 219 -13.62 38.59 -9.93
CA ALA A 219 -12.77 39.66 -10.47
C ALA A 219 -13.26 40.16 -11.84
N ILE A 220 -13.65 39.25 -12.75
CA ILE A 220 -14.19 39.59 -14.07
C ILE A 220 -15.50 40.37 -13.93
N ILE A 221 -16.44 39.89 -13.11
CA ILE A 221 -17.70 40.62 -12.84
C ILE A 221 -17.41 42.01 -12.28
N GLY A 222 -16.44 42.10 -11.36
CA GLY A 222 -15.97 43.37 -10.82
C GLY A 222 -15.49 44.34 -11.89
N PHE A 223 -14.62 43.87 -12.79
CA PHE A 223 -14.08 44.66 -13.89
C PHE A 223 -15.16 45.11 -14.88
N LEU A 224 -16.08 44.22 -15.25
CA LEU A 224 -17.19 44.53 -16.16
C LEU A 224 -18.14 45.58 -15.58
N ILE A 225 -18.44 45.49 -14.29
CA ILE A 225 -19.26 46.48 -13.58
C ILE A 225 -18.54 47.84 -13.55
N PHE A 226 -17.24 47.86 -13.23
CA PHE A 226 -16.45 49.09 -13.20
C PHE A 226 -16.46 49.80 -14.56
N LYS A 227 -16.23 49.07 -15.66
CA LYS A 227 -16.19 49.61 -17.02
C LYS A 227 -17.54 50.18 -17.49
N ASN A 228 -18.66 49.56 -17.12
CA ASN A 228 -20.00 49.91 -17.61
C ASN A 228 -20.76 50.91 -16.71
N THR A 229 -20.05 51.62 -15.83
CA THR A 229 -20.65 52.58 -14.88
C THR A 229 -21.37 53.76 -15.58
N SER A 230 -21.07 54.04 -16.86
CA SER A 230 -21.60 55.20 -17.61
C SER A 230 -22.95 54.99 -18.31
N ASP A 231 -23.45 53.76 -18.45
CA ASP A 231 -24.71 53.45 -19.14
C ASP A 231 -25.89 53.29 -18.16
N SER A 232 -27.12 53.54 -18.64
CA SER A 232 -28.39 53.49 -17.89
C SER A 232 -28.41 52.53 -16.68
N VAL A 233 -28.38 53.12 -15.48
CA VAL A 233 -28.05 52.48 -14.19
C VAL A 233 -28.99 51.32 -13.82
N VAL A 234 -30.23 51.28 -14.31
CA VAL A 234 -31.21 50.25 -13.91
C VAL A 234 -31.05 48.97 -14.74
N THR A 235 -30.93 49.09 -16.06
CA THR A 235 -30.87 47.95 -16.99
C THR A 235 -29.57 47.15 -16.81
N SER A 236 -28.45 47.83 -16.61
CA SER A 236 -27.14 47.19 -16.40
C SER A 236 -27.11 46.36 -15.11
N LYS A 237 -27.67 46.87 -14.00
CA LYS A 237 -27.77 46.15 -12.71
C LYS A 237 -28.54 44.83 -12.82
N MET A 238 -29.68 44.83 -13.52
CA MET A 238 -30.50 43.62 -13.72
C MET A 238 -29.78 42.57 -14.55
N TRP A 239 -29.03 42.99 -15.58
CA TRP A 239 -28.28 42.08 -16.44
C TRP A 239 -27.14 41.39 -15.69
N PHE A 240 -26.30 42.14 -14.96
CA PHE A 240 -25.21 41.57 -14.16
C PHE A 240 -25.70 40.61 -13.08
N THR A 241 -26.82 40.93 -12.42
CA THR A 241 -27.43 40.04 -11.41
C THR A 241 -27.92 38.73 -12.05
N SER A 242 -28.44 38.79 -13.27
CA SER A 242 -28.87 37.59 -13.99
C SER A 242 -27.70 36.72 -14.43
N LEU A 243 -26.62 37.33 -14.93
CA LEU A 243 -25.38 36.62 -15.27
C LEU A 243 -24.80 35.88 -14.07
N ASP A 244 -24.75 36.54 -12.91
CA ASP A 244 -24.19 35.96 -11.69
C ASP A 244 -25.04 34.78 -11.16
N ARG A 245 -26.38 34.86 -11.30
CA ARG A 245 -27.27 33.72 -11.00
C ARG A 245 -27.05 32.52 -11.92
N TYR A 246 -26.87 32.75 -13.22
CA TYR A 246 -26.55 31.66 -14.15
C TYR A 246 -25.19 31.04 -13.83
N ALA A 247 -24.19 31.85 -13.53
CA ALA A 247 -22.87 31.37 -13.13
C ALA A 247 -22.91 30.57 -11.83
N PHE A 248 -23.70 30.99 -10.84
CA PHE A 248 -23.95 30.21 -9.63
C PHE A 248 -24.52 28.82 -9.96
N CYS A 249 -25.61 28.74 -10.75
CA CYS A 249 -26.23 27.46 -11.08
C CYS A 249 -25.29 26.53 -11.85
N ILE A 250 -24.52 27.06 -12.81
CA ILE A 250 -23.57 26.29 -13.62
C ILE A 250 -22.40 25.80 -12.74
N SER A 251 -21.77 26.69 -11.98
CA SER A 251 -20.63 26.34 -11.13
C SER A 251 -21.03 25.36 -10.02
N MET A 252 -22.19 25.52 -9.40
CA MET A 252 -22.72 24.58 -8.41
C MET A 252 -23.00 23.20 -9.02
N SER A 253 -23.58 23.15 -10.23
CA SER A 253 -23.85 21.88 -10.91
C SER A 253 -22.56 21.13 -11.27
N ILE A 254 -21.55 21.85 -11.79
CA ILE A 254 -20.23 21.29 -12.09
C ILE A 254 -19.56 20.82 -10.80
N PHE A 255 -19.61 21.61 -9.73
CA PHE A 255 -19.05 21.28 -8.43
C PHE A 255 -19.65 19.98 -7.88
N ILE A 256 -20.98 19.87 -7.87
CA ILE A 256 -21.67 18.66 -7.41
C ILE A 256 -21.26 17.47 -8.29
N GLY A 257 -21.23 17.62 -9.61
CA GLY A 257 -20.82 16.56 -10.53
C GLY A 257 -19.40 16.05 -10.25
N ILE A 258 -18.43 16.96 -10.14
CA ILE A 258 -17.04 16.63 -9.82
C ILE A 258 -16.94 15.91 -8.46
N HIS A 259 -17.64 16.41 -7.44
CA HIS A 259 -17.60 15.83 -6.10
C HIS A 259 -18.29 14.47 -6.03
N VAL A 260 -19.38 14.26 -6.76
CA VAL A 260 -20.05 12.95 -6.85
C VAL A 260 -19.14 11.94 -7.55
N ILE A 261 -18.52 12.30 -8.66
CA ILE A 261 -17.56 11.42 -9.36
C ILE A 261 -16.38 11.08 -8.44
N PHE A 262 -15.83 12.09 -7.77
CA PHE A 262 -14.74 11.89 -6.83
C PHE A 262 -15.14 11.02 -5.63
N LEU A 263 -16.33 11.22 -5.07
CA LEU A 263 -16.85 10.41 -3.95
C LEU A 263 -17.07 8.96 -4.37
N ILE A 264 -17.61 8.73 -5.57
CA ILE A 264 -17.73 7.38 -6.15
C ILE A 264 -16.35 6.75 -6.26
N TRP A 265 -15.38 7.43 -6.87
CA TRP A 265 -14.01 6.93 -7.00
C TRP A 265 -13.37 6.61 -5.64
N LEU A 266 -13.52 7.51 -4.67
CA LEU A 266 -12.99 7.41 -3.31
C LEU A 266 -13.61 6.26 -2.51
N ILE A 267 -14.86 5.88 -2.77
CA ILE A 267 -15.52 4.74 -2.13
C ILE A 267 -15.19 3.43 -2.88
N PHE A 268 -15.32 3.41 -4.21
CA PHE A 268 -15.18 2.18 -5.00
C PHE A 268 -13.76 1.61 -5.00
N VAL A 269 -12.73 2.47 -5.10
CA VAL A 269 -11.33 1.99 -5.19
C VAL A 269 -10.92 1.26 -3.90
N PRO A 270 -11.04 1.84 -2.70
CA PRO A 270 -10.74 1.13 -1.45
C PRO A 270 -11.60 -0.11 -1.23
N LEU A 271 -12.90 -0.06 -1.54
CA LEU A 271 -13.79 -1.21 -1.36
C LEU A 271 -13.37 -2.38 -2.24
N LYS A 272 -12.99 -2.13 -3.50
CA LYS A 272 -12.48 -3.16 -4.40
C LYS A 272 -11.18 -3.78 -3.85
N HIS A 273 -10.24 -2.95 -3.40
CA HIS A 273 -8.98 -3.44 -2.82
C HIS A 273 -9.21 -4.26 -1.54
N ARG A 274 -10.03 -3.77 -0.61
CA ARG A 274 -10.34 -4.50 0.64
C ARG A 274 -11.08 -5.80 0.38
N LYS A 275 -12.00 -5.84 -0.61
CA LYS A 275 -12.68 -7.08 -1.02
C LYS A 275 -11.69 -8.10 -1.57
N ASN A 276 -10.73 -7.68 -2.38
CA ASN A 276 -9.70 -8.57 -2.90
C ASN A 276 -8.82 -9.14 -1.79
N MET A 277 -8.40 -8.32 -0.81
CA MET A 277 -7.61 -8.79 0.34
C MET A 277 -8.42 -9.72 1.26
N ALA A 278 -9.70 -9.43 1.49
CA ALA A 278 -10.58 -10.32 2.25
C ALA A 278 -10.76 -11.69 1.57
N ASN A 279 -10.84 -11.71 0.24
CA ASN A 279 -10.90 -12.97 -0.52
C ASN A 279 -9.60 -13.78 -0.37
N LYS A 280 -8.43 -13.11 -0.37
CA LYS A 280 -7.14 -13.77 -0.09
C LYS A 280 -7.09 -14.36 1.32
N ASP A 281 -7.56 -13.63 2.33
CA ASP A 281 -7.67 -14.14 3.71
C ASP A 281 -8.53 -15.41 3.79
N ILE A 282 -9.69 -15.41 3.10
CA ILE A 282 -10.57 -16.58 3.04
C ILE A 282 -9.85 -17.76 2.38
N GLN A 283 -9.20 -17.54 1.23
CA GLN A 283 -8.45 -18.60 0.53
C GLN A 283 -7.31 -19.15 1.38
N TYR A 284 -6.59 -18.28 2.06
CA TYR A 284 -5.52 -18.65 2.98
C TYR A 284 -6.06 -19.51 4.13
N GLY A 285 -7.16 -19.11 4.77
CA GLY A 285 -7.82 -19.89 5.81
C GLY A 285 -8.27 -21.28 5.33
N LEU A 286 -8.85 -21.37 4.13
CA LEU A 286 -9.22 -22.65 3.50
C LEU A 286 -7.99 -23.54 3.27
N SER A 287 -6.89 -22.98 2.78
CA SER A 287 -5.64 -23.70 2.53
C SER A 287 -5.00 -24.23 3.83
N ILE A 288 -5.09 -23.49 4.94
CA ILE A 288 -4.66 -23.97 6.26
C ILE A 288 -5.47 -25.21 6.67
N VAL A 289 -6.80 -25.14 6.54
CA VAL A 289 -7.69 -26.24 6.92
C VAL A 289 -7.41 -27.48 6.07
N GLU A 290 -7.25 -27.30 4.76
CA GLU A 290 -6.92 -28.38 3.83
C GLU A 290 -5.57 -29.04 4.17
N LYS A 291 -4.51 -28.25 4.38
CA LYS A 291 -3.19 -28.77 4.77
C LYS A 291 -3.25 -29.51 6.11
N LYS A 292 -3.98 -28.99 7.10
CA LYS A 292 -4.24 -29.69 8.39
C LYS A 292 -4.96 -31.02 8.18
N ARG A 293 -5.96 -31.09 7.30
CA ARG A 293 -6.69 -32.33 6.97
C ARG A 293 -5.79 -33.36 6.28
N ASN A 294 -5.01 -32.94 5.29
CA ASN A 294 -4.08 -33.81 4.57
C ASN A 294 -3.01 -34.39 5.49
N ARG A 295 -2.50 -33.60 6.44
CA ARG A 295 -1.57 -34.07 7.49
C ARG A 295 -2.19 -35.11 8.41
N LYS A 296 -3.41 -34.89 8.92
CA LYS A 296 -4.13 -35.88 9.74
C LYS A 296 -4.34 -37.19 8.98
N SER A 297 -4.71 -37.12 7.71
CA SER A 297 -4.87 -38.29 6.84
C SER A 297 -3.55 -39.06 6.65
N LYS A 298 -2.45 -38.35 6.36
CA LYS A 298 -1.11 -38.96 6.21
C LYS A 298 -0.67 -39.65 7.51
N TRP A 299 -0.81 -38.98 8.65
CA TRP A 299 -0.49 -39.55 9.95
C TRP A 299 -1.32 -40.80 10.29
N SER A 300 -2.62 -40.79 9.99
CA SER A 300 -3.49 -41.96 10.19
C SER A 300 -3.08 -43.16 9.32
N LYS A 301 -2.70 -42.92 8.05
CA LYS A 301 -2.19 -43.99 7.17
C LYS A 301 -0.89 -44.58 7.69
N GLU A 302 0.01 -43.74 8.21
CA GLU A 302 1.29 -44.16 8.74
C GLU A 302 1.15 -45.00 10.04
N GLN A 303 0.20 -44.61 10.91
CA GLN A 303 -0.20 -45.39 12.09
C GLN A 303 -0.71 -46.79 11.69
N ARG A 304 -1.59 -46.88 10.67
CA ARG A 304 -2.10 -48.17 10.16
C ARG A 304 -0.99 -49.05 9.58
N LYS A 305 -0.06 -48.46 8.82
CA LYS A 305 1.09 -49.18 8.24
C LYS A 305 2.02 -49.75 9.33
N LYS A 306 2.25 -48.99 10.41
CA LYS A 306 3.01 -49.47 11.57
C LYS A 306 2.29 -50.60 12.31
N SER A 307 0.97 -50.49 12.51
CA SER A 307 0.18 -51.55 13.15
C SER A 307 0.12 -52.83 12.32
N SER A 308 0.11 -52.74 10.99
CA SER A 308 0.11 -53.92 10.10
C SER A 308 1.47 -54.60 9.96
N ALA A 309 2.57 -53.92 10.33
CA ALA A 309 3.92 -54.46 10.27
C ALA A 309 4.33 -55.22 11.55
N TYR A 310 3.50 -55.21 12.59
CA TYR A 310 3.65 -56.07 13.76
C TYR A 310 3.00 -57.43 13.49
N THR A 311 3.75 -58.38 12.94
CA THR A 311 3.44 -59.80 13.12
C THR A 311 3.88 -60.20 14.53
N PRO A 312 3.01 -60.80 15.37
CA PRO A 312 3.42 -61.28 16.68
C PRO A 312 4.47 -62.39 16.48
N VAL A 313 5.66 -62.19 17.06
CA VAL A 313 6.70 -63.23 17.13
C VAL A 313 6.17 -64.31 18.10
N PRO A 314 6.06 -65.59 17.69
CA PRO A 314 5.68 -66.64 18.62
C PRO A 314 6.77 -66.76 19.68
N ILE A 315 6.36 -66.69 20.94
CA ILE A 315 7.21 -66.94 22.10
C ILE A 315 7.63 -68.42 22.01
N LEU A 316 8.90 -68.67 21.74
CA LEU A 316 9.47 -70.01 21.88
C LEU A 316 9.58 -70.32 23.38
N ASP A 317 8.78 -71.27 23.85
CA ASP A 317 8.90 -71.84 25.19
C ASP A 317 10.28 -72.51 25.33
N THR A 318 11.20 -71.84 26.02
CA THR A 318 12.45 -72.45 26.48
C THR A 318 12.15 -73.30 27.71
N ASN A 319 11.73 -74.54 27.50
CA ASN A 319 11.88 -75.60 28.50
C ASN A 319 13.29 -76.18 28.36
N VAL A 320 14.20 -75.70 29.21
CA VAL A 320 15.52 -76.29 29.45
C VAL A 320 15.40 -77.19 30.69
N ILE A 321 15.62 -78.49 30.51
CA ILE A 321 16.12 -79.43 31.54
C ILE A 321 17.46 -79.94 31.04
#